data_AF-A0A136LKF4-F1
#
_entry.id   AF-A0A136LKF4-F1
#
_cell.length_a   1.000
_cell.length_b   1.000
_cell.length_c   1.000
_cell.angle_alpha   90.00
_cell.angle_beta   90.00
_cell.angle_gamma   90.00
#
_symmetry.space_group_name_H-M   'P 1'
#
loop_
_entity.id
_entity.type
_entity.pdbx_description
1 polymer ?
#
loop_
_entity_poly.entity_id
_entity_poly.type
_entity_poly.pdbx_seq_one_letter_code
_entity_poly.pdbx_strand_id
1 'polypeptide(L)'
;MPRPLVFGNGIFHLCLDAGHRIRDLYFPQCGLPNHLSGHAIRWGFWCEENLSWVGDEGWEVRQRYDPGALCGLTQLESSELRIVVEVREAVHPTEPVFVRRLKILNRAEQEREVRLFQHNDLRIAGTEIGDTALFDPVSEALIHYKGAHWFLFGGRSSNGGLFEFATGIKDFGGFEGTWRDAEDGHLSGHPISQGSVDSTFSLAVRLGPNESADLELWIVAGTDLEDVRSRTASLNGASLLEVLAQARSASENLNLAALAQIHALPHEWRLATLQSLQVLRTHLDAGGAVIAANDSDIMKTARAHYSYCWPRDASLTVMALDALGWGDPSERWVRFLASVIQPDRPGLFQKYRPDGKWGASWHTWNETFPHGVPLQLDQTALALVSLCDRLERRAGDERESEAFQTLAKPLAEFLYGFRSPKTGFPLPSYDLWEERLGVHAFTCATVFWALDRASAWALRLGDASSERWAAGASEIRSAVLQGMYDASG
;
A
#
# COMPACT_ATOMS: atom_id res chain seq x y z
N MET A 1 5.14 -4.73 -13.17
CA MET A 1 6.23 -3.72 -13.06
C MET A 1 5.91 -2.88 -11.84
N PRO A 2 6.88 -2.31 -11.10
CA PRO A 2 6.54 -1.46 -9.96
C PRO A 2 5.60 -0.34 -10.42
N ARG A 3 4.54 -0.11 -9.63
CA ARG A 3 3.48 0.86 -9.92
C ARG A 3 4.06 2.28 -9.86
N PRO A 4 3.98 3.11 -10.92
CA PRO A 4 4.57 4.45 -10.93
C PRO A 4 4.05 5.37 -9.82
N LEU A 5 2.74 5.30 -9.54
CA LEU A 5 2.10 6.04 -8.46
C LEU A 5 1.36 5.07 -7.54
N VAL A 6 1.56 5.25 -6.24
CA VAL A 6 0.97 4.48 -5.15
C VAL A 6 0.54 5.48 -4.10
N PHE A 7 -0.72 5.39 -3.67
CA PHE A 7 -1.28 6.26 -2.66
C PHE A 7 -1.86 5.42 -1.54
N GLY A 8 -1.75 5.89 -0.30
CA GLY A 8 -2.48 5.27 0.80
C GLY A 8 -2.25 5.93 2.15
N ASN A 9 -3.12 5.60 3.10
CA ASN A 9 -3.16 6.18 4.44
C ASN A 9 -3.32 5.14 5.56
N GLY A 10 -3.16 3.85 5.24
CA GLY A 10 -3.31 2.75 6.18
C GLY A 10 -4.69 2.09 6.18
N ILE A 11 -5.74 2.77 5.69
CA ILE A 11 -7.10 2.20 5.57
C ILE A 11 -7.61 2.16 4.12
N PHE A 12 -6.99 2.98 3.26
CA PHE A 12 -7.31 3.07 1.84
C PHE A 12 -6.01 3.13 1.05
N HIS A 13 -5.91 2.30 0.01
CA HIS A 13 -4.68 2.17 -0.78
C HIS A 13 -5.02 1.98 -2.26
N LEU A 14 -4.35 2.73 -3.14
CA LEU A 14 -4.52 2.64 -4.60
C LEU A 14 -3.17 2.59 -5.30
N CYS A 15 -3.08 1.81 -6.37
CA CYS A 15 -1.91 1.80 -7.26
C CYS A 15 -2.30 2.10 -8.70
N LEU A 16 -1.55 3.01 -9.33
CA LEU A 16 -1.72 3.35 -10.73
C LEU A 16 -0.61 2.71 -11.57
N ASP A 17 -0.94 2.27 -12.79
CA ASP A 17 0.05 1.81 -13.77
C ASP A 17 0.64 2.95 -14.62
N ALA A 18 1.54 2.59 -15.53
CA ALA A 18 2.17 3.50 -16.50
C ALA A 18 1.19 4.11 -17.51
N GLY A 19 0.01 3.51 -17.68
CA GLY A 19 -1.09 4.06 -18.48
C GLY A 19 -2.02 4.97 -17.68
N HIS A 20 -1.66 5.32 -16.44
CA HIS A 20 -2.46 6.14 -15.53
C HIS A 20 -3.83 5.56 -15.17
N ARG A 21 -3.95 4.23 -15.18
CA ARG A 21 -5.15 3.49 -14.75
C ARG A 21 -4.97 3.05 -13.31
N ILE A 22 -6.04 3.07 -12.51
CA ILE A 22 -6.00 2.47 -11.17
C ILE A 22 -6.14 0.96 -11.37
N ARG A 23 -5.15 0.20 -10.89
CA ARG A 23 -5.05 -1.26 -11.07
C ARG A 23 -5.26 -2.03 -9.78
N ASP A 24 -5.06 -1.36 -8.66
CA ASP A 24 -5.23 -1.94 -7.34
C ASP A 24 -5.98 -0.93 -6.47
N LEU A 25 -6.99 -1.41 -5.75
CA LEU A 25 -7.82 -0.65 -4.83
C LEU A 25 -8.07 -1.51 -3.59
N TYR A 26 -7.60 -1.08 -2.43
CA TYR A 26 -7.73 -1.83 -1.18
C TYR A 26 -8.42 -1.01 -0.10
N PHE A 27 -9.39 -1.64 0.56
CA PHE A 27 -10.16 -1.12 1.67
C PHE A 27 -10.83 -2.30 2.39
N PRO A 28 -10.91 -2.36 3.74
CA PRO A 28 -10.47 -1.35 4.70
C PRO A 28 -9.01 -1.49 5.14
N GLN A 29 -8.27 -2.47 4.59
CA GLN A 29 -6.87 -2.70 4.94
C GLN A 29 -5.97 -2.51 3.73
N CYS A 30 -4.74 -2.06 3.98
CA CYS A 30 -3.71 -2.05 2.95
C CYS A 30 -3.40 -3.49 2.52
N GLY A 31 -3.59 -3.79 1.24
CA GLY A 31 -3.30 -5.10 0.68
C GLY A 31 -4.42 -6.14 0.77
N LEU A 32 -5.57 -5.85 1.42
CA LEU A 32 -6.66 -6.82 1.57
C LEU A 32 -8.05 -6.20 1.82
N PRO A 33 -9.11 -6.64 1.11
CA PRO A 33 -9.07 -7.30 -0.19
C PRO A 33 -8.69 -6.34 -1.33
N ASN A 34 -8.24 -6.88 -2.47
CA ASN A 34 -8.10 -6.10 -3.71
C ASN A 34 -9.45 -6.07 -4.44
N HIS A 35 -10.06 -4.89 -4.54
CA HIS A 35 -11.36 -4.68 -5.18
C HIS A 35 -11.32 -4.58 -6.70
N LEU A 36 -10.14 -4.64 -7.31
CA LEU A 36 -10.00 -4.69 -8.77
C LEU A 36 -9.52 -6.05 -9.26
N SER A 37 -8.80 -6.81 -8.43
CA SER A 37 -8.32 -8.16 -8.79
C SER A 37 -7.56 -8.22 -10.13
N GLY A 38 -6.80 -7.17 -10.45
CA GLY A 38 -6.07 -7.05 -11.72
C GLY A 38 -6.89 -6.47 -12.88
N HIS A 39 -8.12 -6.02 -12.65
CA HIS A 39 -8.87 -5.17 -13.57
C HIS A 39 -8.47 -3.70 -13.40
N ALA A 40 -9.06 -2.79 -14.17
CA ALA A 40 -8.72 -1.37 -14.12
C ALA A 40 -9.95 -0.48 -13.95
N ILE A 41 -9.81 0.53 -13.10
CA ILE A 41 -10.57 1.77 -13.30
C ILE A 41 -9.79 2.57 -14.34
N ARG A 42 -10.40 2.75 -15.51
CA ARG A 42 -9.84 3.49 -16.63
C ARG A 42 -10.60 4.77 -16.84
N TRP A 43 -9.99 5.69 -17.56
CA TRP A 43 -10.60 6.96 -17.89
C TRP A 43 -10.02 7.48 -19.19
N GLY A 44 -10.77 8.32 -19.89
CA GLY A 44 -10.49 8.71 -21.26
C GLY A 44 -11.23 9.98 -21.65
N PHE A 45 -10.99 10.43 -22.87
CA PHE A 45 -11.60 11.63 -23.40
C PHE A 45 -12.26 11.34 -24.74
N TRP A 46 -13.44 11.91 -24.93
CA TRP A 46 -14.11 11.96 -26.21
C TRP A 46 -14.08 13.39 -26.72
N CYS A 47 -13.67 13.56 -27.98
CA CYS A 47 -13.72 14.82 -28.72
C CYS A 47 -14.13 14.52 -30.15
N GLU A 48 -15.16 15.19 -30.67
CA GLU A 48 -15.49 15.18 -32.10
C GLU A 48 -15.61 13.76 -32.67
N GLU A 49 -16.42 12.90 -32.03
CA GLU A 49 -16.67 11.49 -32.41
C GLU A 49 -15.53 10.50 -32.12
N ASN A 50 -14.44 10.94 -31.48
CA ASN A 50 -13.32 10.07 -31.15
C ASN A 50 -13.14 9.92 -29.63
N LEU A 51 -13.40 8.73 -29.10
CA LEU A 51 -13.01 8.33 -27.75
C LEU A 51 -11.58 7.78 -27.74
N SER A 52 -10.75 8.25 -26.81
CA SER A 52 -9.45 7.64 -26.52
C SER A 52 -9.24 7.49 -25.02
N TRP A 53 -8.91 6.27 -24.58
CA TRP A 53 -8.59 5.99 -23.18
C TRP A 53 -7.15 6.39 -22.87
N VAL A 54 -6.94 7.01 -21.71
CA VAL A 54 -5.60 7.38 -21.28
C VAL A 54 -4.71 6.14 -21.18
N GLY A 55 -3.49 6.28 -21.70
CA GLY A 55 -2.48 5.21 -21.74
C GLY A 55 -2.62 4.22 -22.90
N ASP A 56 -3.61 4.37 -23.78
CA ASP A 56 -3.62 3.68 -25.08
C ASP A 56 -2.64 4.35 -26.07
N GLU A 57 -2.53 3.80 -27.27
CA GLU A 57 -1.71 4.36 -28.34
C GLU A 57 -2.08 5.83 -28.62
N GLY A 58 -1.08 6.68 -28.88
CA GLY A 58 -1.28 8.10 -29.13
C GLY A 58 -1.22 9.00 -27.89
N TRP A 59 -1.07 8.43 -26.68
CA TRP A 59 -0.85 9.19 -25.44
C TRP A 59 0.62 9.27 -25.04
N GLU A 60 1.08 10.47 -24.72
CA GLU A 60 2.28 10.66 -23.91
C GLU A 60 1.89 10.82 -22.44
N VAL A 61 2.44 9.95 -21.57
CA VAL A 61 2.14 9.93 -20.13
C VAL A 61 3.43 10.15 -19.34
N ARG A 62 3.49 11.26 -18.60
CA ARG A 62 4.64 11.60 -17.73
C ARG A 62 4.18 11.71 -16.28
N GLN A 63 4.38 10.64 -15.51
CA GLN A 63 3.99 10.54 -14.10
C GLN A 63 5.16 10.89 -13.17
N ARG A 64 4.86 11.62 -12.11
CA ARG A 64 5.77 11.82 -10.96
C ARG A 64 4.97 12.17 -9.72
N TYR A 65 5.64 12.15 -8.58
CA TYR A 65 5.12 12.82 -7.39
C TYR A 65 5.55 14.29 -7.38
N ASP A 66 4.80 15.12 -6.66
CA ASP A 66 5.26 16.43 -6.22
C ASP A 66 6.45 16.23 -5.25
N PRO A 67 7.59 16.91 -5.44
CA PRO A 67 8.80 16.65 -4.65
C PRO A 67 8.55 16.65 -3.14
N GLY A 68 8.82 15.51 -2.49
CA GLY A 68 8.68 15.35 -1.04
C GLY A 68 7.25 15.13 -0.54
N ALA A 69 6.26 15.02 -1.42
CA ALA A 69 4.86 14.83 -1.06
C ALA A 69 4.24 13.59 -1.70
N LEU A 70 3.32 12.93 -1.00
CA LEU A 70 2.49 11.86 -1.54
C LEU A 70 1.32 12.44 -2.37
N CYS A 71 1.65 13.35 -3.28
CA CYS A 71 0.72 13.94 -4.24
C CYS A 71 1.21 13.62 -5.65
N GLY A 72 0.35 13.03 -6.48
CA GLY A 72 0.65 12.75 -7.88
C GLY A 72 0.61 14.02 -8.71
N LEU A 73 1.51 14.10 -9.69
CA LEU A 73 1.50 15.09 -10.75
C LEU A 73 1.80 14.39 -12.07
N THR A 74 0.77 14.29 -12.91
CA THR A 74 0.88 13.65 -14.22
C THR A 74 0.62 14.66 -15.33
N GLN A 75 1.46 14.65 -16.35
CA GLN A 75 1.20 15.35 -17.60
C GLN A 75 0.79 14.33 -18.66
N LEU A 76 -0.32 14.62 -19.33
CA LEU A 76 -0.87 13.80 -20.40
C LEU A 76 -1.01 14.65 -21.66
N GLU A 77 -0.63 14.09 -22.80
CA GLU A 77 -0.81 14.72 -24.10
C GLU A 77 -1.34 13.72 -25.11
N SER A 78 -2.40 14.09 -25.83
CA SER A 78 -2.92 13.33 -26.96
C SER A 78 -2.87 14.24 -28.19
N SER A 79 -2.03 13.86 -29.17
CA SER A 79 -1.92 14.59 -30.43
C SER A 79 -3.17 14.42 -31.29
N GLU A 80 -3.80 13.24 -31.23
CA GLU A 80 -5.03 12.92 -31.98
C GLU A 80 -6.22 13.74 -31.47
N LEU A 81 -6.46 13.72 -30.16
CA LEU A 81 -7.53 14.52 -29.56
C LEU A 81 -7.16 16.00 -29.46
N ARG A 82 -5.89 16.37 -29.68
CA ARG A 82 -5.36 17.75 -29.55
C ARG A 82 -5.65 18.33 -28.17
N ILE A 83 -5.36 17.58 -27.11
CA ILE A 83 -5.54 18.04 -25.73
C ILE A 83 -4.28 17.80 -24.90
N VAL A 84 -4.06 18.68 -23.93
CA VAL A 84 -3.05 18.52 -22.88
C VAL A 84 -3.75 18.55 -21.54
N VAL A 85 -3.38 17.66 -20.63
CA VAL A 85 -4.00 17.54 -19.30
C VAL A 85 -2.92 17.52 -18.23
N GLU A 86 -3.01 18.43 -17.27
CA GLU A 86 -2.29 18.32 -16.00
C GLU A 86 -3.20 17.65 -14.97
N VAL A 87 -2.72 16.61 -14.30
CA VAL A 87 -3.47 15.87 -13.29
C VAL A 87 -2.76 15.97 -11.95
N ARG A 88 -3.51 16.33 -10.90
CA ARG A 88 -3.05 16.36 -9.51
C ARG A 88 -3.91 15.44 -8.65
N GLU A 89 -3.27 14.61 -7.84
CA GLU A 89 -3.94 13.50 -7.16
C GLU A 89 -3.42 13.31 -5.75
N ALA A 90 -4.29 12.89 -4.83
CA ALA A 90 -3.89 12.45 -3.50
C ALA A 90 -4.96 11.58 -2.86
N VAL A 91 -4.55 10.82 -1.84
CA VAL A 91 -5.45 10.24 -0.84
C VAL A 91 -5.48 11.15 0.39
N HIS A 92 -6.67 11.35 0.96
CA HIS A 92 -6.83 12.10 2.20
C HIS A 92 -6.01 11.45 3.33
N PRO A 93 -5.30 12.22 4.17
CA PRO A 93 -4.37 11.66 5.15
C PRO A 93 -4.97 10.68 6.18
N THR A 94 -6.26 10.79 6.46
CA THR A 94 -6.94 9.98 7.49
C THR A 94 -8.27 9.37 7.05
N GLU A 95 -8.76 9.68 5.84
CA GLU A 95 -10.08 9.26 5.38
C GLU A 95 -9.93 8.46 4.09
N PRO A 96 -10.80 7.48 3.81
CA PRO A 96 -10.73 6.65 2.61
C PRO A 96 -11.26 7.39 1.36
N VAL A 97 -10.64 8.54 1.07
CA VAL A 97 -11.01 9.45 -0.01
C VAL A 97 -9.81 9.65 -0.91
N PHE A 98 -9.97 9.37 -2.20
CA PHE A 98 -9.03 9.70 -3.26
C PHE A 98 -9.60 10.83 -4.11
N VAL A 99 -8.77 11.81 -4.43
CA VAL A 99 -9.15 12.96 -5.24
C VAL A 99 -8.23 13.08 -6.44
N ARG A 100 -8.80 13.51 -7.56
CA ARG A 100 -8.09 13.77 -8.82
C ARG A 100 -8.64 15.06 -9.42
N ARG A 101 -7.78 16.08 -9.52
CA ARG A 101 -8.07 17.33 -10.23
C ARG A 101 -7.34 17.34 -11.56
N LEU A 102 -8.05 17.68 -12.62
CA LEU A 102 -7.56 17.72 -13.98
C LEU A 102 -7.70 19.15 -14.51
N LYS A 103 -6.65 19.68 -15.11
CA LYS A 103 -6.71 20.90 -15.90
C LYS A 103 -6.51 20.54 -17.36
N ILE A 104 -7.56 20.65 -18.15
CA ILE A 104 -7.59 20.26 -19.56
C ILE A 104 -7.41 21.51 -20.40
N LEU A 105 -6.52 21.46 -21.39
CA LEU A 105 -6.26 22.52 -22.35
C LEU A 105 -6.63 22.06 -23.76
N ASN A 106 -7.48 22.82 -24.44
CA ASN A 106 -7.82 22.60 -25.84
C ASN A 106 -6.70 23.13 -26.75
N ARG A 107 -6.05 22.26 -27.52
CA ARG A 107 -5.06 22.62 -28.54
C ARG A 107 -5.61 22.69 -29.97
N ALA A 108 -6.90 22.44 -30.17
CA ALA A 108 -7.53 22.70 -31.46
C ALA A 108 -7.78 24.20 -31.66
N GLU A 109 -7.91 24.59 -32.93
CA GLU A 109 -8.16 25.98 -33.34
C GLU A 109 -9.64 26.38 -33.29
N GLN A 110 -10.52 25.48 -32.81
CA GLN A 110 -11.95 25.70 -32.72
C GLN A 110 -12.49 25.40 -31.32
N GLU A 111 -13.62 26.03 -31.01
CA GLU A 111 -14.40 25.68 -29.83
C GLU A 111 -15.02 24.29 -30.01
N ARG A 112 -14.93 23.47 -28.98
CA ARG A 112 -15.48 22.11 -29.01
C ARG A 112 -15.85 21.62 -27.63
N GLU A 113 -16.72 20.63 -27.61
CA GLU A 113 -17.02 19.88 -26.40
C GLU A 113 -15.95 18.82 -26.17
N VAL A 114 -15.48 18.73 -24.93
CA VAL A 114 -14.60 17.68 -24.44
C VAL A 114 -15.35 16.94 -23.35
N ARG A 115 -15.55 15.63 -23.53
CA ARG A 115 -16.15 14.76 -22.52
C ARG A 115 -15.08 13.88 -21.89
N LEU A 116 -14.98 13.87 -20.57
CA LEU A 116 -14.19 12.88 -19.84
C LEU A 116 -15.10 11.71 -19.51
N PHE A 117 -14.61 10.47 -19.71
CA PHE A 117 -15.27 9.24 -19.27
C PHE A 117 -14.44 8.56 -18.20
N GLN A 118 -15.06 8.04 -17.15
CA GLN A 118 -14.44 7.13 -16.18
C GLN A 118 -15.25 5.85 -16.09
N HIS A 119 -14.59 4.72 -16.32
CA HIS A 119 -15.16 3.37 -16.25
C HIS A 119 -14.62 2.64 -15.02
N ASN A 120 -15.54 2.08 -14.23
CA ASN A 120 -15.27 1.47 -12.92
C ASN A 120 -15.55 -0.05 -12.99
N ASP A 121 -14.50 -0.84 -13.20
CA ASP A 121 -14.55 -2.31 -13.29
C ASP A 121 -14.16 -2.96 -11.94
N LEU A 122 -15.07 -2.96 -10.97
CA LEU A 122 -14.82 -3.54 -9.64
C LEU A 122 -15.08 -5.05 -9.60
N ARG A 123 -14.32 -5.75 -8.75
CA ARG A 123 -14.49 -7.15 -8.35
C ARG A 123 -14.50 -7.17 -6.83
N ILE A 124 -15.61 -6.72 -6.23
CA ILE A 124 -15.61 -6.38 -4.80
C ILE A 124 -15.29 -7.62 -3.97
N ALA A 125 -14.29 -7.48 -3.08
CA ALA A 125 -13.75 -8.56 -2.26
C ALA A 125 -13.15 -9.73 -3.07
N GLY A 126 -12.60 -9.45 -4.26
CA GLY A 126 -11.84 -10.43 -5.03
C GLY A 126 -12.64 -11.21 -6.09
N THR A 127 -13.90 -10.85 -6.31
CA THR A 127 -14.80 -11.57 -7.23
C THR A 127 -15.89 -10.65 -7.75
N GLU A 128 -16.27 -10.88 -9.01
CA GLU A 128 -17.36 -10.27 -9.75
C GLU A 128 -18.76 -10.70 -9.32
N ILE A 129 -18.88 -11.75 -8.51
CA ILE A 129 -20.19 -12.35 -8.22
C ILE A 129 -20.92 -11.54 -7.15
N GLY A 130 -22.12 -11.06 -7.48
CA GLY A 130 -23.02 -10.43 -6.50
C GLY A 130 -22.63 -9.00 -6.11
N ASP A 131 -21.96 -8.27 -7.00
CA ASP A 131 -21.75 -6.84 -6.86
C ASP A 131 -23.03 -6.09 -7.29
N THR A 132 -23.23 -4.89 -6.79
CA THR A 132 -24.29 -3.97 -7.24
C THR A 132 -23.68 -2.63 -7.59
N ALA A 133 -24.05 -2.08 -8.74
CA ALA A 133 -23.70 -0.72 -9.15
C ALA A 133 -25.00 0.08 -9.32
N LEU A 134 -25.08 1.28 -8.75
CA LEU A 134 -26.24 2.16 -8.84
C LEU A 134 -25.85 3.63 -8.96
N PHE A 135 -26.74 4.45 -9.51
CA PHE A 135 -26.70 5.90 -9.38
C PHE A 135 -27.46 6.32 -8.13
N ASP A 136 -26.79 7.06 -7.25
CA ASP A 136 -27.40 7.66 -6.06
C ASP A 136 -27.79 9.12 -6.36
N PRO A 137 -29.09 9.45 -6.44
CA PRO A 137 -29.54 10.80 -6.73
C PRO A 137 -29.29 11.80 -5.59
N VAL A 138 -28.99 11.33 -4.38
CA VAL A 138 -28.68 12.22 -3.24
C VAL A 138 -27.25 12.74 -3.35
N SER A 139 -26.30 11.85 -3.65
CA SER A 139 -24.89 12.21 -3.84
C SER A 139 -24.56 12.63 -5.27
N GLU A 140 -25.50 12.48 -6.20
CA GLU A 140 -25.31 12.65 -7.65
C GLU A 140 -24.09 11.88 -8.18
N ALA A 141 -23.92 10.64 -7.71
CA ALA A 141 -22.72 9.83 -7.93
C ALA A 141 -23.06 8.36 -8.18
N LEU A 142 -22.12 7.60 -8.74
CA LEU A 142 -22.25 6.15 -8.89
C LEU A 142 -21.72 5.45 -7.64
N ILE A 143 -22.46 4.47 -7.12
CA ILE A 143 -22.07 3.66 -5.97
C ILE A 143 -21.98 2.20 -6.39
N HIS A 144 -20.87 1.57 -6.04
CA HIS A 144 -20.67 0.12 -6.12
C HIS A 144 -20.61 -0.45 -4.71
N TYR A 145 -21.32 -1.55 -4.45
CA TYR A 145 -21.25 -2.18 -3.12
C TYR A 145 -21.43 -3.69 -3.13
N LYS A 146 -20.87 -4.33 -2.09
CA LYS A 146 -21.12 -5.72 -1.71
C LYS A 146 -20.75 -5.96 -0.26
N GLY A 147 -21.72 -6.43 0.53
CA GLY A 147 -21.58 -6.56 1.96
C GLY A 147 -21.21 -5.22 2.61
N ALA A 148 -20.11 -5.20 3.36
CA ALA A 148 -19.60 -4.02 4.06
C ALA A 148 -18.56 -3.22 3.25
N HIS A 149 -18.48 -3.40 1.93
CA HIS A 149 -17.56 -2.61 1.08
C HIS A 149 -18.38 -1.78 0.11
N TRP A 150 -18.29 -0.46 0.25
CA TRP A 150 -19.02 0.52 -0.54
C TRP A 150 -18.03 1.49 -1.16
N PHE A 151 -18.17 1.77 -2.46
CA PHE A 151 -17.31 2.65 -3.23
C PHE A 151 -18.17 3.64 -4.01
N LEU A 152 -18.05 4.92 -3.70
CA LEU A 152 -18.69 6.01 -4.41
C LEU A 152 -17.71 6.64 -5.38
N PHE A 153 -18.15 6.83 -6.62
CA PHE A 153 -17.43 7.46 -7.73
C PHE A 153 -18.19 8.72 -8.14
N GLY A 154 -17.59 9.88 -7.88
CA GLY A 154 -18.18 11.16 -8.22
C GLY A 154 -17.24 12.02 -9.06
N GLY A 155 -17.82 13.05 -9.67
CA GLY A 155 -17.07 14.01 -10.44
C GLY A 155 -17.87 15.28 -10.68
N ARG A 156 -17.15 16.35 -11.05
CA ARG A 156 -17.76 17.60 -11.49
C ARG A 156 -16.93 18.34 -12.53
N SER A 157 -17.65 19.19 -13.24
CA SER A 157 -17.13 20.18 -14.18
C SER A 157 -17.64 21.57 -13.80
N SER A 158 -17.29 22.59 -14.59
CA SER A 158 -17.94 23.91 -14.52
C SER A 158 -19.45 23.87 -14.80
N ASN A 159 -19.94 22.81 -15.44
CA ASN A 159 -21.36 22.64 -15.81
C ASN A 159 -22.19 21.88 -14.76
N GLY A 160 -21.57 21.43 -13.66
CA GLY A 160 -22.24 20.64 -12.62
C GLY A 160 -21.60 19.27 -12.41
N GLY A 161 -22.37 18.32 -11.86
CA GLY A 161 -21.95 16.95 -11.57
C GLY A 161 -21.80 16.07 -12.83
N LEU A 162 -22.23 14.82 -12.73
CA LEU A 162 -22.18 13.85 -13.83
C LEU A 162 -23.03 14.33 -15.02
N PHE A 163 -22.48 14.29 -16.23
CA PHE A 163 -23.19 14.65 -17.45
C PHE A 163 -24.09 13.49 -17.92
N GLU A 164 -23.51 12.30 -18.07
CA GLU A 164 -24.23 11.05 -18.32
C GLU A 164 -23.62 9.93 -17.48
N PHE A 165 -24.37 8.84 -17.29
CA PHE A 165 -23.89 7.65 -16.61
C PHE A 165 -24.57 6.39 -17.15
N ALA A 166 -23.95 5.24 -16.92
CA ALA A 166 -24.57 3.94 -17.11
C ALA A 166 -24.02 2.94 -16.09
N THR A 167 -24.87 2.00 -15.68
CA THR A 167 -24.50 0.77 -14.99
C THR A 167 -24.90 -0.41 -15.87
N GLY A 168 -24.14 -1.50 -15.86
CA GLY A 168 -24.39 -2.60 -16.79
C GLY A 168 -23.74 -3.90 -16.36
N ILE A 169 -24.09 -4.96 -17.08
CA ILE A 169 -23.48 -6.29 -16.91
C ILE A 169 -22.17 -6.33 -17.72
N LYS A 170 -21.14 -6.97 -17.16
CA LYS A 170 -19.84 -7.22 -17.80
C LYS A 170 -19.44 -8.68 -17.68
N ASP A 171 -18.60 -9.15 -18.60
CA ASP A 171 -17.98 -10.47 -18.64
C ASP A 171 -18.96 -11.65 -18.45
N PHE A 172 -20.24 -11.43 -18.74
CA PHE A 172 -21.31 -12.41 -18.53
C PHE A 172 -22.36 -12.27 -19.63
N GLY A 173 -22.84 -13.40 -20.15
CA GLY A 173 -23.91 -13.41 -21.16
C GLY A 173 -23.57 -12.73 -22.48
N GLY A 174 -22.28 -12.55 -22.81
CA GLY A 174 -21.82 -11.85 -24.02
C GLY A 174 -21.72 -10.33 -23.87
N PHE A 175 -22.01 -9.77 -22.70
CA PHE A 175 -21.83 -8.35 -22.42
C PHE A 175 -20.38 -8.04 -22.04
N GLU A 176 -19.78 -7.04 -22.68
CA GLU A 176 -18.40 -6.60 -22.41
C GLU A 176 -18.30 -5.52 -21.32
N GLY A 177 -19.42 -4.87 -20.97
CA GLY A 177 -19.47 -3.81 -19.96
C GLY A 177 -19.78 -2.41 -20.52
N THR A 178 -20.07 -1.48 -19.62
CA THR A 178 -20.49 -0.09 -19.94
C THR A 178 -19.41 0.76 -20.61
N TRP A 179 -18.15 0.33 -20.61
CA TRP A 179 -17.09 1.04 -21.34
C TRP A 179 -17.31 1.06 -22.85
N ARG A 180 -18.04 0.06 -23.40
CA ARG A 180 -18.47 0.02 -24.81
C ARG A 180 -19.51 1.09 -25.13
N ASP A 181 -20.37 1.40 -24.17
CA ASP A 181 -21.42 2.42 -24.29
C ASP A 181 -20.77 3.78 -24.61
N ALA A 182 -19.67 4.10 -23.91
CA ALA A 182 -18.94 5.36 -24.11
C ALA A 182 -18.32 5.57 -25.50
N GLU A 183 -18.17 4.53 -26.33
CA GLU A 183 -17.42 4.62 -27.60
C GLU A 183 -18.05 5.57 -28.61
N ASP A 184 -19.38 5.72 -28.60
CA ASP A 184 -20.11 6.70 -29.44
C ASP A 184 -20.25 8.08 -28.78
N GLY A 185 -19.70 8.23 -27.57
CA GLY A 185 -19.76 9.45 -26.78
C GLY A 185 -21.00 9.59 -25.91
N HIS A 186 -21.91 8.60 -25.87
CA HIS A 186 -23.11 8.63 -25.04
C HIS A 186 -23.14 7.49 -24.02
N LEU A 187 -23.98 7.63 -22.99
CA LEU A 187 -24.25 6.56 -22.03
C LEU A 187 -25.76 6.33 -21.94
N SER A 188 -26.14 5.06 -21.87
CA SER A 188 -27.53 4.58 -21.89
C SER A 188 -28.41 5.03 -20.72
N GLY A 189 -27.84 5.59 -19.65
CA GLY A 189 -28.61 6.11 -18.51
C GLY A 189 -29.13 5.04 -17.55
N HIS A 190 -28.74 3.77 -17.71
CA HIS A 190 -29.21 2.69 -16.84
C HIS A 190 -28.75 2.90 -15.38
N PRO A 191 -29.67 3.12 -14.43
CA PRO A 191 -29.33 3.64 -13.11
C PRO A 191 -28.94 2.58 -12.08
N ILE A 192 -29.18 1.30 -12.35
CA ILE A 192 -28.81 0.23 -11.42
C ILE A 192 -28.63 -1.10 -12.15
N SER A 193 -27.64 -1.89 -11.73
CA SER A 193 -27.40 -3.26 -12.17
C SER A 193 -26.83 -4.09 -11.02
N GLN A 194 -27.03 -5.41 -11.06
CA GLN A 194 -26.47 -6.35 -10.07
C GLN A 194 -25.87 -7.61 -10.73
N GLY A 195 -24.95 -8.28 -10.02
CA GLY A 195 -24.23 -9.45 -10.51
C GLY A 195 -22.78 -9.09 -10.87
N SER A 196 -22.30 -9.56 -12.02
CA SER A 196 -21.03 -9.11 -12.60
C SER A 196 -21.25 -7.80 -13.32
N VAL A 197 -20.98 -6.67 -12.65
CA VAL A 197 -21.40 -5.34 -13.10
C VAL A 197 -20.29 -4.30 -13.10
N ASP A 198 -20.35 -3.37 -14.04
CA ASP A 198 -19.55 -2.14 -14.03
C ASP A 198 -20.42 -0.90 -14.10
N SER A 199 -19.75 0.25 -14.05
CA SER A 199 -20.37 1.52 -14.39
C SER A 199 -19.42 2.43 -15.15
N THR A 200 -19.99 3.35 -15.91
CA THR A 200 -19.27 4.45 -16.56
C THR A 200 -20.02 5.75 -16.30
N PHE A 201 -19.30 6.84 -16.07
CA PHE A 201 -19.88 8.18 -16.08
C PHE A 201 -19.07 9.12 -16.95
N SER A 202 -19.69 10.23 -17.33
CA SER A 202 -19.05 11.30 -18.06
C SER A 202 -19.15 12.66 -17.37
N LEU A 203 -18.21 13.54 -17.69
CA LEU A 203 -18.24 14.98 -17.41
C LEU A 203 -18.04 15.71 -18.73
N ALA A 204 -18.69 16.86 -18.93
CA ALA A 204 -18.61 17.61 -20.18
C ALA A 204 -18.26 19.08 -19.95
N VAL A 205 -17.36 19.61 -20.79
CA VAL A 205 -17.02 21.04 -20.85
C VAL A 205 -16.92 21.49 -22.31
N ARG A 206 -17.30 22.74 -22.60
CA ARG A 206 -16.94 23.39 -23.86
C ARG A 206 -15.71 24.25 -23.66
N LEU A 207 -14.77 24.14 -24.59
CA LEU A 207 -13.50 24.85 -24.54
C LEU A 207 -13.25 25.51 -25.90
N GLY A 208 -13.07 26.82 -25.89
CA GLY A 208 -12.53 27.59 -27.00
C GLY A 208 -11.07 27.23 -27.32
N PRO A 209 -10.51 27.79 -28.40
CA PRO A 209 -9.12 27.58 -28.77
C PRO A 209 -8.17 28.06 -27.67
N ASN A 210 -7.23 27.22 -27.24
CA ASN A 210 -6.30 27.48 -26.13
C ASN A 210 -6.97 27.79 -24.77
N GLU A 211 -8.27 27.50 -24.64
CA GLU A 211 -8.97 27.61 -23.38
C GLU A 211 -8.71 26.37 -22.51
N SER A 212 -8.72 26.56 -21.19
CA SER A 212 -8.63 25.47 -20.24
C SER A 212 -9.76 25.48 -19.22
N ALA A 213 -10.23 24.30 -18.83
CA ALA A 213 -11.15 24.11 -17.72
C ALA A 213 -10.63 23.06 -16.74
N ASP A 214 -11.11 23.16 -15.50
CA ASP A 214 -10.86 22.17 -14.47
C ASP A 214 -12.00 21.14 -14.45
N LEU A 215 -11.62 19.86 -14.35
CA LEU A 215 -12.51 18.76 -13.98
C LEU A 215 -12.00 18.13 -12.70
N GLU A 216 -12.91 17.59 -11.91
CA GLU A 216 -12.58 16.98 -10.62
C GLU A 216 -13.30 15.66 -10.47
N LEU A 217 -12.57 14.66 -9.97
CA LEU A 217 -13.04 13.29 -9.75
C LEU A 217 -12.67 12.86 -8.33
N TRP A 218 -13.50 12.03 -7.72
CA TRP A 218 -13.21 11.45 -6.42
C TRP A 218 -13.73 10.02 -6.29
N ILE A 219 -13.04 9.26 -5.43
CA ILE A 219 -13.44 7.93 -5.00
C ILE A 219 -13.53 7.96 -3.47
N VAL A 220 -14.66 7.54 -2.92
CA VAL A 220 -14.86 7.40 -1.47
C VAL A 220 -15.16 5.95 -1.17
N ALA A 221 -14.39 5.31 -0.28
CA ALA A 221 -14.73 4.01 0.25
C ALA A 221 -15.40 4.12 1.63
N GLY A 222 -16.26 3.17 1.97
CA GLY A 222 -16.97 3.14 3.25
C GLY A 222 -17.61 1.79 3.54
N THR A 223 -18.24 1.68 4.71
CA THR A 223 -18.83 0.41 5.18
C THR A 223 -20.31 0.24 4.87
N ASP A 224 -20.99 1.34 4.57
CA ASP A 224 -22.40 1.37 4.21
C ASP A 224 -22.73 2.65 3.42
N LEU A 225 -24.01 2.76 3.00
CA LEU A 225 -24.51 3.88 2.22
C LEU A 225 -24.38 5.23 2.94
N GLU A 226 -24.63 5.26 4.24
CA GLU A 226 -24.60 6.52 5.01
C GLU A 226 -23.14 6.98 5.22
N ASP A 227 -22.23 6.05 5.43
CA ASP A 227 -20.80 6.32 5.53
C ASP A 227 -20.26 6.96 4.24
N VAL A 228 -20.54 6.40 3.07
CA VAL A 228 -20.07 7.00 1.79
C VAL A 228 -20.78 8.33 1.48
N ARG A 229 -22.06 8.47 1.82
CA ARG A 229 -22.82 9.72 1.63
C ARG A 229 -22.32 10.85 2.51
N SER A 230 -22.17 10.61 3.81
CA SER A 230 -21.75 11.62 4.78
C SER A 230 -20.34 12.14 4.46
N ARG A 231 -19.42 11.25 4.06
CA ARG A 231 -18.09 11.62 3.56
C ARG A 231 -18.18 12.46 2.29
N THR A 232 -19.03 12.08 1.34
CA THR A 232 -19.19 12.79 0.06
C THR A 232 -19.84 14.16 0.24
N ALA A 233 -20.79 14.31 1.17
CA ALA A 233 -21.42 15.60 1.48
C ALA A 233 -20.41 16.66 1.94
N SER A 234 -19.26 16.24 2.48
CA SER A 234 -18.16 17.14 2.84
C SER A 234 -17.24 17.50 1.66
N LEU A 235 -17.41 16.85 0.49
CA LEU A 235 -16.56 17.04 -0.69
C LEU A 235 -17.13 18.08 -1.67
N ASN A 236 -16.59 19.30 -1.64
CA ASN A 236 -16.88 20.41 -2.57
C ASN A 236 -15.60 20.97 -3.26
N GLY A 237 -15.70 22.10 -3.96
CA GLY A 237 -14.60 22.80 -4.67
C GLY A 237 -13.36 22.97 -3.81
N ALA A 238 -13.56 23.65 -2.69
CA ALA A 238 -12.51 23.97 -1.73
C ALA A 238 -11.97 22.70 -1.07
N SER A 239 -12.82 21.74 -0.74
CA SER A 239 -12.39 20.56 0.01
C SER A 239 -11.45 19.64 -0.79
N LEU A 240 -11.56 19.56 -2.12
CA LEU A 240 -10.63 18.77 -2.93
C LEU A 240 -9.22 19.39 -2.93
N LEU A 241 -9.15 20.73 -2.98
CA LEU A 241 -7.89 21.46 -2.82
C LEU A 241 -7.34 21.31 -1.40
N GLU A 242 -8.21 21.29 -0.40
CA GLU A 242 -7.84 21.01 0.98
C GLU A 242 -7.27 19.59 1.13
N VAL A 243 -7.86 18.58 0.49
CA VAL A 243 -7.30 17.21 0.50
C VAL A 243 -5.89 17.19 -0.08
N LEU A 244 -5.66 17.83 -1.23
CA LEU A 244 -4.33 17.93 -1.85
C LEU A 244 -3.33 18.68 -0.94
N ALA A 245 -3.78 19.77 -0.29
CA ALA A 245 -2.94 20.56 0.62
C ALA A 245 -2.63 19.79 1.92
N GLN A 246 -3.60 19.07 2.47
CA GLN A 246 -3.45 18.23 3.65
C GLN A 246 -2.53 17.03 3.38
N ALA A 247 -2.65 16.38 2.21
CA ALA A 247 -1.75 15.32 1.80
C ALA A 247 -0.29 15.80 1.70
N ARG A 248 -0.08 17.00 1.14
CA ARG A 248 1.24 17.65 1.12
C ARG A 248 1.74 17.94 2.53
N SER A 249 0.93 18.59 3.37
CA SER A 249 1.30 18.92 4.76
C SER A 249 1.62 17.67 5.58
N ALA A 250 0.82 16.61 5.45
CA ALA A 250 1.07 15.33 6.11
C ALA A 250 2.33 14.61 5.62
N SER A 251 2.87 15.00 4.45
CA SER A 251 4.14 14.49 3.93
C SER A 251 5.36 15.13 4.60
N GLU A 252 5.21 16.31 5.19
CA GLU A 252 6.26 17.11 5.83
C GLU A 252 6.46 16.78 7.33
N ASN A 253 5.66 15.85 7.88
CA ASN A 253 5.68 15.43 9.30
C ASN A 253 6.91 14.56 9.66
N LEU A 254 8.12 15.08 9.48
CA LEU A 254 9.38 14.48 9.93
C LEU A 254 9.90 15.22 11.18
N ASN A 255 10.64 14.53 12.04
CA ASN A 255 11.29 15.21 13.16
C ASN A 255 12.41 16.15 12.64
N LEU A 256 12.70 17.24 13.38
CA LEU A 256 13.64 18.28 12.94
C LEU A 256 15.06 17.74 12.71
N ALA A 257 15.52 16.76 13.48
CA ALA A 257 16.84 16.18 13.37
C ALA A 257 17.01 15.36 12.07
N ALA A 258 16.02 14.51 11.76
CA ALA A 258 15.96 13.73 10.54
C ALA A 258 15.85 14.63 9.31
N LEU A 259 15.01 15.67 9.39
CA LEU A 259 14.89 16.66 8.32
C LEU A 259 16.23 17.36 8.06
N ALA A 260 16.97 17.74 9.10
CA ALA A 260 18.29 18.35 8.96
C ALA A 260 19.31 17.42 8.28
N GLN A 261 19.32 16.12 8.64
CA GLN A 261 20.18 15.13 7.99
C GLN A 261 19.81 14.93 6.51
N ILE A 262 18.52 14.80 6.21
CA ILE A 262 18.01 14.67 4.84
C ILE A 262 18.35 15.92 4.01
N HIS A 263 18.25 17.12 4.59
CA HIS A 263 18.58 18.37 3.92
C HIS A 263 20.07 18.53 3.61
N ALA A 264 20.94 17.84 4.36
CA ALA A 264 22.39 17.83 4.11
C ALA A 264 22.81 16.91 2.94
N LEU A 265 21.91 16.04 2.47
CA LEU A 265 22.17 15.18 1.32
C LEU A 265 22.20 15.99 0.00
N PRO A 266 22.94 15.51 -1.02
CA PRO A 266 22.82 16.03 -2.38
C PRO A 266 21.36 16.07 -2.85
N HIS A 267 21.01 17.05 -3.67
CA HIS A 267 19.63 17.32 -4.07
C HIS A 267 18.88 16.08 -4.58
N GLU A 268 19.51 15.30 -5.46
CA GLU A 268 18.95 14.05 -5.99
C GLU A 268 18.69 13.00 -4.91
N TRP A 269 19.62 12.80 -3.98
CA TRP A 269 19.50 11.79 -2.93
C TRP A 269 18.45 12.22 -1.90
N ARG A 270 18.40 13.52 -1.59
CA ARG A 270 17.35 14.11 -0.74
C ARG A 270 15.96 13.81 -1.30
N LEU A 271 15.73 14.05 -2.60
CA LEU A 271 14.44 13.78 -3.23
C LEU A 271 14.11 12.28 -3.25
N ALA A 272 15.09 11.43 -3.58
CA ALA A 272 14.92 9.98 -3.55
C ALA A 272 14.56 9.49 -2.14
N THR A 273 15.28 9.94 -1.10
CA THR A 273 15.00 9.60 0.30
C THR A 273 13.59 10.02 0.70
N LEU A 274 13.22 11.28 0.47
CA LEU A 274 11.87 11.76 0.80
C LEU A 274 10.79 10.96 0.08
N GLN A 275 10.98 10.67 -1.21
CA GLN A 275 10.02 9.89 -1.98
C GLN A 275 9.89 8.44 -1.48
N SER A 276 11.02 7.77 -1.22
CA SER A 276 11.03 6.41 -0.68
C SER A 276 10.27 6.34 0.65
N LEU A 277 10.41 7.35 1.51
CA LEU A 277 9.66 7.41 2.77
C LEU A 277 8.16 7.51 2.54
N GLN A 278 7.71 8.35 1.60
CA GLN A 278 6.30 8.45 1.27
C GLN A 278 5.74 7.12 0.75
N VAL A 279 6.51 6.40 -0.08
CA VAL A 279 6.10 5.09 -0.60
C VAL A 279 6.06 4.02 0.49
N LEU A 280 7.05 3.97 1.39
CA LEU A 280 7.04 3.04 2.53
C LEU A 280 5.81 3.26 3.43
N ARG A 281 5.41 4.52 3.64
CA ARG A 281 4.22 4.86 4.43
C ARG A 281 2.92 4.30 3.84
N THR A 282 2.78 4.26 2.51
CA THR A 282 1.54 3.74 1.89
C THR A 282 1.35 2.24 2.14
N HIS A 283 2.42 1.53 2.49
CA HIS A 283 2.41 0.10 2.77
C HIS A 283 2.14 -0.23 4.24
N LEU A 284 2.09 0.77 5.13
CA LEU A 284 1.78 0.59 6.54
C LEU A 284 0.25 0.60 6.76
N ASP A 285 -0.30 -0.58 7.06
CA ASP A 285 -1.69 -0.76 7.43
C ASP A 285 -2.03 -0.09 8.78
N ALA A 286 -3.28 0.32 8.96
CA ALA A 286 -3.76 0.88 10.22
C ALA A 286 -3.66 -0.12 11.39
N GLY A 287 -3.82 -1.43 11.11
CA GLY A 287 -3.60 -2.54 12.04
C GLY A 287 -2.13 -2.87 12.30
N GLY A 288 -1.19 -2.21 11.61
CA GLY A 288 0.24 -2.30 11.86
C GLY A 288 1.01 -3.33 11.04
N ALA A 289 0.33 -4.11 10.20
CA ALA A 289 0.98 -4.86 9.15
C ALA A 289 1.73 -3.91 8.20
N VAL A 290 2.93 -4.29 7.76
CA VAL A 290 3.62 -3.59 6.66
C VAL A 290 3.66 -4.53 5.47
N ILE A 291 3.05 -4.09 4.38
CA ILE A 291 2.88 -4.92 3.18
C ILE A 291 4.11 -4.83 2.29
N ALA A 292 4.62 -5.98 1.83
CA ALA A 292 5.86 -6.01 1.04
C ALA A 292 5.72 -5.24 -0.28
N ALA A 293 4.65 -5.52 -1.04
CA ALA A 293 4.29 -4.71 -2.21
C ALA A 293 2.83 -4.94 -2.61
N ASN A 294 2.17 -3.89 -3.09
CA ASN A 294 0.88 -4.00 -3.78
C ASN A 294 1.07 -3.85 -5.29
N ASP A 295 1.01 -4.97 -6.01
CA ASP A 295 0.99 -5.03 -7.47
C ASP A 295 0.25 -6.30 -7.89
N SER A 296 -0.88 -6.15 -8.58
CA SER A 296 -1.62 -7.29 -9.15
C SER A 296 -1.07 -7.81 -10.49
N ASP A 297 -0.05 -7.20 -11.09
CA ASP A 297 0.48 -7.68 -12.38
C ASP A 297 1.01 -9.11 -12.28
N ILE A 298 1.60 -9.48 -11.13
CA ILE A 298 2.10 -10.84 -10.87
C ILE A 298 0.99 -11.90 -10.84
N MET A 299 -0.28 -11.50 -10.62
CA MET A 299 -1.42 -12.42 -10.71
C MET A 299 -1.57 -12.99 -12.13
N LYS A 300 -1.15 -12.26 -13.16
CA LYS A 300 -1.23 -12.71 -14.56
C LYS A 300 -0.28 -13.88 -14.85
N THR A 301 0.86 -13.96 -14.15
CA THR A 301 1.91 -14.94 -14.43
C THR A 301 2.00 -16.04 -13.39
N ALA A 302 1.93 -15.69 -12.10
CA ALA A 302 2.18 -16.62 -11.00
C ALA A 302 0.93 -16.99 -10.20
N ARG A 303 -0.22 -16.31 -10.45
CA ARG A 303 -1.44 -16.43 -9.63
C ARG A 303 -1.16 -16.24 -8.12
N ALA A 304 -0.18 -15.39 -7.82
CA ALA A 304 0.28 -15.04 -6.49
C ALA A 304 0.44 -13.52 -6.38
N HIS A 305 0.59 -13.00 -5.17
CA HIS A 305 0.78 -11.56 -4.92
C HIS A 305 1.73 -11.29 -3.75
N TYR A 306 2.26 -10.06 -3.71
CA TYR A 306 3.11 -9.55 -2.64
C TYR A 306 2.33 -8.82 -1.54
N SER A 307 0.99 -8.80 -1.62
CA SER A 307 0.11 -8.19 -0.60
C SER A 307 0.04 -9.01 0.71
N TYR A 308 1.21 -9.27 1.31
CA TYR A 308 1.39 -9.91 2.62
C TYR A 308 2.40 -9.10 3.44
N CYS A 309 2.34 -9.28 4.75
CA CYS A 309 3.33 -8.82 5.71
C CYS A 309 4.36 -9.92 5.93
N TRP A 310 5.58 -9.71 5.43
CA TRP A 310 6.75 -10.49 5.84
C TRP A 310 7.41 -9.76 7.02
N PRO A 311 7.54 -10.41 8.19
CA PRO A 311 8.16 -9.75 9.33
C PRO A 311 9.57 -9.19 9.09
N ARG A 312 10.37 -9.79 8.19
CA ARG A 312 11.66 -9.22 7.77
C ARG A 312 11.49 -7.83 7.14
N ASP A 313 10.70 -7.75 6.07
CA ASP A 313 10.43 -6.53 5.32
C ASP A 313 9.76 -5.45 6.18
N ALA A 314 8.81 -5.89 7.01
CA ALA A 314 8.12 -5.03 7.96
C ALA A 314 9.06 -4.43 9.00
N SER A 315 9.91 -5.25 9.61
CA SER A 315 10.85 -4.80 10.64
C SER A 315 11.88 -3.80 10.08
N LEU A 316 12.41 -4.07 8.88
CA LEU A 316 13.32 -3.16 8.20
C LEU A 316 12.66 -1.82 7.85
N THR A 317 11.41 -1.87 7.36
CA THR A 317 10.63 -0.67 7.06
C THR A 317 10.34 0.15 8.30
N VAL A 318 9.91 -0.49 9.38
CA VAL A 318 9.61 0.17 10.67
C VAL A 318 10.87 0.82 11.23
N MET A 319 12.01 0.10 11.26
CA MET A 319 13.29 0.65 11.71
C MET A 319 13.70 1.89 10.89
N ALA A 320 13.51 1.86 9.57
CA ALA A 320 13.82 3.01 8.71
C ALA A 320 12.92 4.23 8.98
N LEU A 321 11.61 4.04 9.08
CA LEU A 321 10.66 5.13 9.35
C LEU A 321 10.85 5.71 10.76
N ASP A 322 11.12 4.85 11.73
CA ASP A 322 11.40 5.23 13.11
C ASP A 322 12.70 6.02 13.26
N ALA A 323 13.78 5.60 12.58
CA ALA A 323 15.06 6.32 12.59
C ALA A 323 14.93 7.75 12.08
N LEU A 324 13.93 8.01 11.22
CA LEU A 324 13.61 9.31 10.65
C LEU A 324 12.53 10.06 11.43
N GLY A 325 12.07 9.48 12.54
CA GLY A 325 11.07 10.07 13.44
C GLY A 325 9.74 10.36 12.78
N TRP A 326 9.35 9.54 11.81
CA TRP A 326 8.06 9.70 11.15
C TRP A 326 6.97 9.06 12.00
N GLY A 327 6.14 9.86 12.68
CA GLY A 327 4.99 9.38 13.46
C GLY A 327 5.35 8.32 14.50
N ASP A 328 4.57 7.23 14.55
CA ASP A 328 4.78 6.08 15.45
C ASP A 328 4.47 4.73 14.76
N PRO A 329 5.15 4.39 13.65
CA PRO A 329 4.98 3.12 12.95
C PRO A 329 5.34 1.94 13.86
N SER A 330 6.31 2.11 14.76
CA SER A 330 6.63 1.08 15.75
C SER A 330 5.48 0.75 16.69
N GLU A 331 4.63 1.70 17.07
CA GLU A 331 3.46 1.40 17.93
C GLU A 331 2.46 0.49 17.22
N ARG A 332 2.23 0.76 15.93
CA ARG A 332 1.37 -0.12 15.13
C ARG A 332 2.01 -1.49 14.95
N TRP A 333 3.31 -1.51 14.68
CA TRP A 333 4.06 -2.76 14.52
C TRP A 333 4.09 -3.62 15.79
N VAL A 334 4.29 -3.02 16.97
CA VAL A 334 4.20 -3.70 18.28
C VAL A 334 2.82 -4.32 18.45
N ARG A 335 1.74 -3.59 18.14
CA ARG A 335 0.38 -4.12 18.21
C ARG A 335 0.16 -5.28 17.24
N PHE A 336 0.69 -5.18 16.03
CA PHE A 336 0.65 -6.28 15.06
C PHE A 336 1.39 -7.51 15.59
N LEU A 337 2.63 -7.36 16.07
CA LEU A 337 3.42 -8.43 16.67
C LEU A 337 2.70 -9.07 17.85
N ALA A 338 2.12 -8.28 18.75
CA ALA A 338 1.33 -8.78 19.87
C ALA A 338 0.10 -9.60 19.43
N SER A 339 -0.45 -9.33 18.24
CA SER A 339 -1.59 -10.07 17.70
C SER A 339 -1.21 -11.41 17.04
N VAL A 340 0.05 -11.57 16.61
CA VAL A 340 0.51 -12.76 15.86
C VAL A 340 1.48 -13.66 16.65
N ILE A 341 2.18 -13.12 17.64
CA ILE A 341 3.07 -13.88 18.53
C ILE A 341 2.20 -14.67 19.51
N GLN A 342 2.41 -15.98 19.58
CA GLN A 342 1.72 -16.85 20.53
C GLN A 342 2.66 -17.21 21.70
N PRO A 343 2.20 -17.20 22.96
CA PRO A 343 3.07 -17.49 24.11
C PRO A 343 3.77 -18.86 24.06
N ASP A 344 3.12 -19.88 23.51
CA ASP A 344 3.67 -21.23 23.34
C ASP A 344 4.45 -21.40 22.03
N ARG A 345 4.33 -20.44 21.09
CA ARG A 345 5.00 -20.44 19.78
C ARG A 345 5.46 -19.02 19.41
N PRO A 346 6.52 -18.54 20.06
CA PRO A 346 7.03 -17.19 19.84
C PRO A 346 7.68 -16.96 18.47
N GLY A 347 8.08 -18.02 17.74
CA GLY A 347 8.63 -17.87 16.39
C GLY A 347 7.59 -17.38 15.38
N LEU A 348 7.94 -16.36 14.59
CA LEU A 348 7.07 -15.81 13.55
C LEU A 348 7.03 -16.73 12.32
N PHE A 349 5.84 -16.83 11.71
CA PHE A 349 5.63 -17.56 10.46
C PHE A 349 6.29 -16.86 9.27
N GLN A 350 6.36 -17.57 8.15
CA GLN A 350 6.88 -17.04 6.88
C GLN A 350 6.29 -15.66 6.54
N LYS A 351 4.97 -15.52 6.60
CA LYS A 351 4.27 -14.26 6.30
C LYS A 351 2.83 -14.31 6.76
N TYR A 352 2.25 -13.13 6.88
CA TYR A 352 0.89 -12.90 7.37
C TYR A 352 0.11 -12.09 6.34
N ARG A 353 -1.21 -12.27 6.34
CA ARG A 353 -2.14 -11.33 5.72
C ARG A 353 -2.15 -10.01 6.51
N PRO A 354 -2.68 -8.92 5.93
CA PRO A 354 -2.83 -7.64 6.64
C PRO A 354 -3.64 -7.75 7.95
N ASP A 355 -4.59 -8.68 8.02
CA ASP A 355 -5.41 -9.00 9.22
C ASP A 355 -4.69 -9.89 10.26
N GLY A 356 -3.39 -10.15 10.10
CA GLY A 356 -2.59 -10.99 11.00
C GLY A 356 -2.87 -12.49 10.87
N LYS A 357 -3.78 -12.92 9.98
CA LYS A 357 -3.95 -14.34 9.67
C LYS A 357 -2.77 -14.86 8.86
N TRP A 358 -2.62 -16.17 8.81
CA TRP A 358 -1.54 -16.79 8.03
C TRP A 358 -1.69 -16.46 6.53
N GLY A 359 -0.62 -16.00 5.90
CA GLY A 359 -0.50 -15.92 4.45
C GLY A 359 -0.25 -17.28 3.80
N ALA A 360 -0.44 -17.36 2.47
CA ALA A 360 -0.10 -18.58 1.72
C ALA A 360 1.40 -18.90 1.85
N SER A 361 1.79 -20.18 1.94
CA SER A 361 3.19 -20.58 2.12
C SER A 361 3.53 -21.78 1.23
N TRP A 362 4.79 -21.93 0.87
CA TRP A 362 5.33 -23.10 0.16
C TRP A 362 6.33 -23.90 1.00
N HIS A 363 6.55 -23.50 2.26
CA HIS A 363 7.50 -24.17 3.12
C HIS A 363 6.96 -25.50 3.64
N THR A 364 7.81 -26.53 3.57
CA THR A 364 7.42 -27.88 4.00
C THR A 364 7.47 -27.99 5.52
N TRP A 365 6.42 -28.55 6.11
CA TRP A 365 6.33 -28.87 7.53
C TRP A 365 7.09 -30.16 7.82
N ASN A 366 7.96 -30.14 8.82
CA ASN A 366 8.75 -31.31 9.21
C ASN A 366 9.31 -31.15 10.63
N GLU A 367 9.80 -32.26 11.20
CA GLU A 367 10.29 -32.36 12.58
C GLU A 367 11.54 -31.54 12.89
N THR A 368 12.19 -30.91 11.89
CA THR A 368 13.32 -29.99 12.11
C THR A 368 12.89 -28.78 12.95
N PHE A 369 11.62 -28.41 12.88
CA PHE A 369 11.10 -27.21 13.54
C PHE A 369 10.28 -27.55 14.79
N PRO A 370 10.19 -26.61 15.75
CA PRO A 370 9.35 -26.78 16.92
C PRO A 370 7.90 -26.92 16.47
N HIS A 371 7.23 -27.99 16.92
CA HIS A 371 5.87 -28.34 16.52
C HIS A 371 5.67 -28.57 15.00
N GLY A 372 6.76 -28.78 14.24
CA GLY A 372 6.71 -29.07 12.81
C GLY A 372 6.49 -27.85 11.90
N VAL A 373 6.45 -26.64 12.45
CA VAL A 373 6.08 -25.43 11.69
C VAL A 373 7.31 -24.80 11.04
N PRO A 374 7.35 -24.58 9.71
CA PRO A 374 8.51 -23.98 9.06
C PRO A 374 8.73 -22.52 9.46
N LEU A 375 10.00 -22.17 9.67
CA LEU A 375 10.41 -20.84 10.12
C LEU A 375 11.55 -20.28 9.28
N GLN A 376 11.63 -18.95 9.24
CA GLN A 376 12.79 -18.17 8.82
C GLN A 376 13.24 -17.37 10.04
N LEU A 377 14.36 -17.75 10.67
CA LEU A 377 14.75 -17.17 11.95
C LEU A 377 15.06 -15.68 11.87
N ASP A 378 15.52 -15.19 10.71
CA ASP A 378 15.81 -13.78 10.48
C ASP A 378 14.57 -12.90 10.61
N GLN A 379 13.39 -13.43 10.30
CA GLN A 379 12.12 -12.73 10.47
C GLN A 379 11.81 -12.46 11.94
N THR A 380 12.00 -13.48 12.78
CA THR A 380 11.80 -13.35 14.24
C THR A 380 12.90 -12.48 14.86
N ALA A 381 14.14 -12.64 14.39
CA ALA A 381 15.27 -11.87 14.86
C ALA A 381 15.13 -10.37 14.55
N LEU A 382 14.79 -10.01 13.30
CA LEU A 382 14.58 -8.61 12.91
C LEU A 382 13.36 -7.99 13.62
N ALA A 383 12.31 -8.76 13.86
CA ALA A 383 11.18 -8.31 14.68
C ALA A 383 11.64 -7.95 16.10
N LEU A 384 12.44 -8.82 16.75
CA LEU A 384 13.00 -8.53 18.06
C LEU A 384 13.94 -7.31 18.04
N VAL A 385 14.80 -7.17 17.03
CA VAL A 385 15.64 -5.96 16.87
C VAL A 385 14.78 -4.70 16.80
N SER A 386 13.75 -4.69 15.95
CA SER A 386 12.86 -3.53 15.79
C SER A 386 12.13 -3.17 17.10
N LEU A 387 11.74 -4.18 17.88
CA LEU A 387 11.17 -3.99 19.22
C LEU A 387 12.21 -3.35 20.15
N CYS A 388 13.39 -3.95 20.29
CA CYS A 388 14.44 -3.41 21.18
C CYS A 388 14.87 -1.98 20.81
N ASP A 389 15.02 -1.67 19.51
CA ASP A 389 15.35 -0.33 19.05
C ASP A 389 14.25 0.69 19.38
N ARG A 390 12.97 0.26 19.45
CA ARG A 390 11.87 1.08 19.97
C ARG A 390 11.98 1.26 21.48
N LEU A 391 12.17 0.18 22.24
CA LEU A 391 12.32 0.23 23.70
C LEU A 391 13.41 1.23 24.10
N GLU A 392 14.55 1.22 23.39
CA GLU A 392 15.66 2.13 23.63
C GLU A 392 15.29 3.60 23.37
N ARG A 393 14.56 3.89 22.29
CA ARG A 393 14.07 5.25 21.98
C ARG A 393 13.04 5.77 22.98
N ARG A 394 12.33 4.88 23.67
CA ARG A 394 11.28 5.19 24.66
C ARG A 394 11.68 4.80 26.09
N ALA A 395 12.99 4.73 26.34
CA ALA A 395 13.50 4.34 27.64
C ALA A 395 12.96 5.23 28.76
N GLY A 396 12.45 4.61 29.84
CA GLY A 396 11.85 5.28 30.98
C GLY A 396 10.31 5.27 31.00
N ASP A 397 9.65 4.81 29.92
CA ASP A 397 8.22 4.51 29.95
C ASP A 397 7.98 3.09 30.52
N GLU A 398 7.15 2.99 31.56
CA GLU A 398 6.82 1.70 32.21
C GLU A 398 6.18 0.70 31.22
N ARG A 399 5.45 1.19 30.21
CA ARG A 399 4.84 0.34 29.17
C ARG A 399 5.88 -0.42 28.35
N GLU A 400 7.06 0.16 28.17
CA GLU A 400 8.14 -0.48 27.41
C GLU A 400 8.79 -1.61 28.25
N SER A 401 8.74 -1.53 29.58
CA SER A 401 9.14 -2.65 30.45
C SER A 401 8.15 -3.82 30.34
N GLU A 402 6.84 -3.53 30.27
CA GLU A 402 5.81 -4.54 30.03
C GLU A 402 5.94 -5.16 28.64
N ALA A 403 6.12 -4.34 27.59
CA ALA A 403 6.34 -4.80 26.22
C ALA A 403 7.58 -5.70 26.10
N PHE A 404 8.65 -5.39 26.85
CA PHE A 404 9.81 -6.27 26.91
C PHE A 404 9.45 -7.65 27.50
N GLN A 405 8.77 -7.68 28.65
CA GLN A 405 8.46 -8.95 29.33
C GLN A 405 7.46 -9.80 28.55
N THR A 406 6.49 -9.16 27.89
CA THR A 406 5.38 -9.85 27.21
C THR A 406 5.65 -10.18 25.74
N LEU A 407 6.52 -9.43 25.06
CA LEU A 407 6.82 -9.62 23.64
C LEU A 407 8.30 -9.92 23.38
N ALA A 408 9.21 -9.02 23.76
CA ALA A 408 10.61 -9.14 23.37
C ALA A 408 11.30 -10.36 24.02
N LYS A 409 11.07 -10.60 25.31
CA LYS A 409 11.68 -11.70 26.06
C LYS A 409 11.27 -13.08 25.52
N PRO A 410 9.99 -13.38 25.24
CA PRO A 410 9.62 -14.63 24.55
C PRO A 410 10.36 -14.86 23.22
N LEU A 411 10.51 -13.82 22.39
CA LEU A 411 11.27 -13.92 21.14
C LEU A 411 12.76 -14.20 21.40
N ALA A 412 13.35 -13.53 22.40
CA ALA A 412 14.76 -13.71 22.76
C ALA A 412 15.04 -15.10 23.32
N GLU A 413 14.18 -15.62 24.20
CA GLU A 413 14.26 -17.00 24.70
C GLU A 413 14.17 -18.02 23.57
N PHE A 414 13.23 -17.79 22.63
CA PHE A 414 13.07 -18.63 21.46
C PHE A 414 14.33 -18.66 20.59
N LEU A 415 14.84 -17.49 20.20
CA LEU A 415 16.04 -17.38 19.38
C LEU A 415 17.28 -17.95 20.08
N TYR A 416 17.41 -17.74 21.39
CA TYR A 416 18.49 -18.29 22.18
C TYR A 416 18.42 -19.82 22.27
N GLY A 417 17.22 -20.37 22.48
CA GLY A 417 16.96 -21.80 22.56
C GLY A 417 17.04 -22.51 21.20
N PHE A 418 16.77 -21.81 20.10
CA PHE A 418 16.86 -22.34 18.74
C PHE A 418 18.29 -22.27 18.17
N ARG A 419 19.26 -22.67 18.99
CA ARG A 419 20.69 -22.74 18.65
C ARG A 419 21.25 -24.09 19.04
N SER A 420 22.35 -24.46 18.39
CA SER A 420 23.13 -25.64 18.74
C SER A 420 24.22 -25.27 19.74
N PRO A 421 24.16 -25.76 21.01
CA PRO A 421 25.23 -25.54 21.98
C PRO A 421 26.56 -26.17 21.56
N LYS A 422 26.54 -27.14 20.63
CA LYS A 422 27.73 -27.83 20.13
C LYS A 422 28.50 -27.02 19.10
N THR A 423 27.79 -26.23 18.28
CA THR A 423 28.39 -25.52 17.14
C THR A 423 28.34 -24.01 17.28
N GLY A 424 27.56 -23.46 18.22
CA GLY A 424 27.36 -22.03 18.41
C GLY A 424 26.40 -21.39 17.40
N PHE A 425 26.11 -22.06 16.28
CA PHE A 425 25.18 -21.59 15.25
C PHE A 425 23.71 -21.71 15.69
N PRO A 426 22.80 -20.88 15.13
CA PRO A 426 21.39 -21.19 15.07
C PRO A 426 21.13 -22.57 14.44
N LEU A 427 20.04 -23.24 14.83
CA LEU A 427 19.60 -24.45 14.14
C LEU A 427 19.09 -24.13 12.72
N PRO A 428 19.06 -25.10 11.80
CA PRO A 428 18.64 -24.86 10.42
C PRO A 428 17.25 -24.22 10.30
N SER A 429 17.13 -23.22 9.42
CA SER A 429 15.88 -22.56 9.03
C SER A 429 15.94 -22.16 7.55
N TYR A 430 14.83 -21.69 6.98
CA TYR A 430 14.86 -21.19 5.61
C TYR A 430 15.63 -19.86 5.53
N ASP A 431 16.36 -19.64 4.43
CA ASP A 431 17.10 -18.41 4.17
C ASP A 431 16.18 -17.21 3.87
N LEU A 432 16.80 -16.04 3.73
CA LEU A 432 16.10 -14.78 3.41
C LEU A 432 15.39 -14.82 2.05
N TRP A 433 15.86 -15.68 1.14
CA TRP A 433 15.25 -15.93 -0.17
C TRP A 433 14.11 -16.94 -0.12
N GLU A 434 13.88 -17.54 1.05
CA GLU A 434 12.79 -18.46 1.31
C GLU A 434 12.89 -19.79 0.55
N GLU A 435 14.10 -20.18 0.13
CA GLU A 435 14.36 -21.31 -0.77
C GLU A 435 15.05 -22.47 -0.06
N ARG A 436 16.04 -22.19 0.79
CA ARG A 436 17.00 -23.21 1.26
C ARG A 436 16.92 -23.40 2.75
N LEU A 437 16.68 -24.65 3.18
CA LEU A 437 16.80 -25.04 4.58
C LEU A 437 18.27 -25.23 4.95
N GLY A 438 18.76 -24.48 5.93
CA GLY A 438 20.16 -24.56 6.34
C GLY A 438 20.55 -23.53 7.39
N VAL A 439 21.87 -23.40 7.61
CA VAL A 439 22.45 -22.35 8.46
C VAL A 439 23.06 -21.31 7.53
N HIS A 440 22.53 -20.09 7.56
CA HIS A 440 22.84 -19.05 6.59
C HIS A 440 23.48 -17.83 7.25
N ALA A 441 24.43 -17.19 6.57
CA ALA A 441 25.20 -16.08 7.12
C ALA A 441 24.31 -14.88 7.53
N PHE A 442 23.35 -14.50 6.68
CA PHE A 442 22.39 -13.43 6.98
C PHE A 442 21.56 -13.75 8.23
N THR A 443 21.00 -14.96 8.29
CA THR A 443 20.23 -15.42 9.44
C THR A 443 21.07 -15.41 10.72
N CYS A 444 22.31 -15.91 10.68
CA CYS A 444 23.20 -15.85 11.84
C CYS A 444 23.48 -14.42 12.30
N ALA A 445 23.72 -13.49 11.37
CA ALA A 445 23.96 -12.08 11.68
C ALA A 445 22.75 -11.42 12.35
N THR A 446 21.53 -11.67 11.85
CA THR A 446 20.31 -11.13 12.47
C THR A 446 20.04 -11.71 13.85
N VAL A 447 20.22 -13.02 14.07
CA VAL A 447 20.05 -13.65 15.39
C VAL A 447 21.09 -13.14 16.39
N PHE A 448 22.34 -12.99 15.97
CA PHE A 448 23.37 -12.32 16.76
C PHE A 448 22.92 -10.91 17.19
N TRP A 449 22.48 -10.09 16.23
CA TRP A 449 22.05 -8.72 16.49
C TRP A 449 20.86 -8.67 17.46
N ALA A 450 19.88 -9.56 17.27
CA ALA A 450 18.69 -9.64 18.12
C ALA A 450 19.03 -10.01 19.58
N LEU A 451 19.88 -11.02 19.78
CA LEU A 451 20.31 -11.44 21.13
C LEU A 451 21.18 -10.38 21.81
N ASP A 452 22.04 -9.71 21.06
CA ASP A 452 22.86 -8.59 21.56
C ASP A 452 21.96 -7.45 22.07
N ARG A 453 21.00 -7.00 21.25
CA ARG A 453 20.02 -5.96 21.64
C ARG A 453 19.16 -6.37 22.84
N ALA A 454 18.63 -7.59 22.82
CA ALA A 454 17.82 -8.09 23.93
C ALA A 454 18.62 -8.20 25.23
N SER A 455 19.90 -8.61 25.16
CA SER A 455 20.78 -8.67 26.33
C SER A 455 21.05 -7.30 26.93
N ALA A 456 21.30 -6.28 26.10
CA ALA A 456 21.50 -4.92 26.57
C ALA A 456 20.26 -4.37 27.30
N TRP A 457 19.05 -4.69 26.81
CA TRP A 457 17.81 -4.29 27.46
C TRP A 457 17.53 -5.09 28.74
N ALA A 458 17.77 -6.40 28.72
CA ALA A 458 17.69 -7.26 29.90
C ALA A 458 18.59 -6.74 31.04
N LEU A 459 19.83 -6.32 30.72
CA LEU A 459 20.75 -5.73 31.68
C LEU A 459 20.18 -4.47 32.34
N ARG A 460 19.58 -3.57 31.54
CA ARG A 460 18.97 -2.33 32.04
C ARG A 460 17.82 -2.60 33.02
N LEU A 461 17.07 -3.69 32.80
CA LEU A 461 15.96 -4.11 33.67
C LEU A 461 16.40 -5.00 34.83
N GLY A 462 17.68 -5.36 34.94
CA GLY A 462 18.18 -6.31 35.95
C GLY A 462 17.69 -7.74 35.73
N ASP A 463 17.34 -8.11 34.49
CA ASP A 463 16.86 -9.45 34.14
C ASP A 463 18.04 -10.43 34.00
N ALA A 464 17.97 -11.56 34.71
CA ALA A 464 19.02 -12.58 34.73
C ALA A 464 19.31 -13.21 33.36
N SER A 465 18.39 -13.09 32.38
CA SER A 465 18.63 -13.56 31.01
C SER A 465 19.73 -12.80 30.27
N SER A 466 20.13 -11.61 30.73
CA SER A 466 21.12 -10.75 30.07
C SER A 466 22.43 -11.49 29.75
N GLU A 467 23.06 -12.09 30.76
CA GLU A 467 24.39 -12.70 30.61
C GLU A 467 24.38 -13.87 29.62
N ARG A 468 23.36 -14.73 29.70
CA ARG A 468 23.25 -15.89 28.80
C ARG A 468 22.97 -15.49 27.36
N TRP A 469 22.15 -14.47 27.12
CA TRP A 469 21.88 -14.01 25.75
C TRP A 469 23.10 -13.33 25.14
N ALA A 470 23.85 -12.53 25.92
CA ALA A 470 25.12 -11.95 25.47
C ALA A 470 26.16 -13.02 25.14
N ALA A 471 26.27 -14.07 25.97
CA ALA A 471 27.13 -15.21 25.68
C ALA A 471 26.70 -15.93 24.39
N GLY A 472 25.40 -16.19 24.21
CA GLY A 472 24.86 -16.80 23.00
C GLY A 472 25.12 -15.98 21.73
N ALA A 473 25.02 -14.65 21.81
CA ALA A 473 25.41 -13.77 20.72
C ALA A 473 26.92 -13.92 20.38
N SER A 474 27.79 -13.89 21.38
CA SER A 474 29.24 -14.07 21.20
C SER A 474 29.61 -15.43 20.57
N GLU A 475 28.91 -16.50 20.97
CA GLU A 475 29.05 -17.84 20.37
C GLU A 475 28.73 -17.84 18.88
N ILE A 476 27.60 -17.24 18.47
CA ILE A 476 27.20 -17.14 17.06
C ILE A 476 28.26 -16.35 16.28
N ARG A 477 28.69 -15.19 16.79
CA ARG A 477 29.71 -14.36 16.15
C ARG A 477 30.99 -15.15 15.92
N SER A 478 31.44 -15.90 16.93
CA SER A 478 32.66 -16.71 16.84
C SER A 478 32.51 -17.83 15.81
N ALA A 479 31.37 -18.53 15.81
CA ALA A 479 31.07 -19.60 14.87
C ALA A 479 31.06 -19.10 13.41
N VAL A 480 30.41 -17.96 13.14
CA VAL A 480 30.36 -17.35 11.80
C VAL A 480 31.77 -16.98 11.31
N LEU A 481 32.57 -16.31 12.15
CA LEU A 481 33.92 -15.88 11.78
C LEU A 481 34.87 -17.05 11.51
N GLN A 482 34.65 -18.20 12.15
CA GLN A 482 35.50 -19.40 11.99
C GLN A 482 35.00 -20.34 10.89
N GLY A 483 33.69 -20.42 10.66
CA GLY A 483 33.06 -21.50 9.91
C GLY A 483 32.30 -21.11 8.64
N MET A 484 32.06 -19.82 8.38
CA MET A 484 31.30 -19.36 7.20
C MET A 484 32.12 -18.55 6.19
N TYR A 485 33.40 -18.34 6.45
CA TYR A 485 34.32 -17.71 5.51
C TYR A 485 35.19 -18.77 4.85
N ASP A 486 35.08 -18.92 3.53
CA ASP A 486 35.97 -19.74 2.74
C ASP A 486 37.15 -18.88 2.24
N ALA A 487 38.31 -19.05 2.87
CA ALA A 487 39.54 -18.35 2.50
C ALA A 487 40.20 -18.91 1.23
N SER A 488 39.65 -20.00 0.65
CA SER A 488 40.18 -20.66 -0.55
C SER A 488 39.52 -20.19 -1.87
N GLY A 489 38.56 -19.27 -1.77
CA GLY A 489 37.84 -18.68 -2.91
C GLY A 489 38.67 -17.71 -3.76
#